data_AF-A0A945KJ30-F1
#
_entry.id   AF-A0A945KJ30-F1
#
_cell.length_a   1.000
_cell.length_b   1.000
_cell.length_c   1.000
_cell.angle_alpha   90.00
_cell.angle_beta   90.00
_cell.angle_gamma   90.00
#
_symmetry.space_group_name_H-M   'P 1'
#
loop_
_entity.id
_entity.type
_entity.pdbx_description
1 polymer ?
#
loop_
_entity_poly.entity_id
_entity_poly.type
_entity_poly.pdbx_seq_one_letter_code
_entity_poly.pdbx_strand_id
1 'polypeptide(L)'
;ALNKTAARLGLLQLERHISHGSLSRAHRVAKRIAPHFEEFGQSILKSHRCRFDVALARLSIHSQNWDEANALLTKAEATADLAQDDGLRAVVAFAYVKLYRATGDGDLAREQLAIARDLTH
;
A
#
# COMPACT_ATOMS: atom_id res chain seq x y z
N ALA A 1 -8.98 -17.37 13.78
CA ALA A 1 -7.98 -17.90 12.82
C ALA A 1 -8.41 -17.73 11.35
N LEU A 2 -9.65 -18.10 10.99
CA LEU A 2 -10.20 -17.99 9.61
C LEU A 2 -10.06 -16.59 8.97
N ASN A 3 -10.25 -15.51 9.74
CA ASN A 3 -10.17 -14.14 9.21
C ASN A 3 -8.74 -13.78 8.71
N LYS A 4 -7.68 -14.32 9.34
CA LYS A 4 -6.29 -13.99 8.99
C LYS A 4 -5.83 -14.64 7.67
N THR A 5 -6.22 -15.89 7.41
CA THR A 5 -5.85 -16.60 6.17
C THR A 5 -6.58 -16.00 4.96
N ALA A 6 -7.87 -15.69 5.12
CA ALA A 6 -8.67 -15.04 4.08
C ALA A 6 -8.10 -13.67 3.70
N ALA A 7 -7.74 -12.83 4.68
CA ALA A 7 -7.14 -11.52 4.44
C ALA A 7 -5.80 -11.63 3.68
N ARG A 8 -4.92 -12.58 4.05
CA ARG A 8 -3.63 -12.80 3.39
C ARG A 8 -3.78 -13.28 1.95
N LEU A 9 -4.62 -14.28 1.72
CA LEU A 9 -4.89 -14.78 0.35
C LEU A 9 -5.56 -13.71 -0.50
N GLY A 10 -6.47 -12.94 0.09
CA GLY A 10 -7.11 -11.79 -0.53
C GLY A 10 -6.11 -10.71 -0.96
N LEU A 11 -5.19 -10.32 -0.08
CA LEU A 11 -4.13 -9.36 -0.37
C LEU A 11 -3.20 -9.87 -1.48
N LEU A 12 -2.80 -11.15 -1.44
CA LEU A 12 -2.00 -11.76 -2.51
C LEU A 12 -2.71 -11.71 -3.87
N GLN A 13 -4.00 -12.01 -3.91
CA GLN A 13 -4.81 -11.90 -5.13
C GLN A 13 -4.91 -10.46 -5.62
N LEU A 14 -5.09 -9.50 -4.71
CA LEU A 14 -5.12 -8.07 -5.02
C LEU A 14 -3.81 -7.61 -5.67
N GLU A 15 -2.68 -7.84 -5.02
CA GLU A 15 -1.35 -7.47 -5.51
C GLU A 15 -1.06 -8.11 -6.88
N ARG A 16 -1.47 -9.37 -7.06
CA ARG A 16 -1.38 -10.07 -8.35
C ARG A 16 -2.21 -9.36 -9.43
N HIS A 17 -3.45 -8.98 -9.16
CA HIS A 17 -4.29 -8.32 -10.16
C HIS A 17 -3.80 -6.92 -10.53
N ILE A 18 -3.30 -6.15 -9.56
CA ILE A 18 -2.67 -4.84 -9.81
C ILE A 18 -1.46 -5.03 -10.74
N SER A 19 -0.60 -6.01 -10.45
CA SER A 19 0.63 -6.24 -11.22
C SER A 19 0.38 -6.68 -12.66
N HIS A 20 -0.73 -7.38 -12.92
CA HIS A 20 -1.15 -7.77 -14.27
C HIS A 20 -2.06 -6.72 -14.96
N GLY A 21 -2.24 -5.53 -14.39
CA GLY A 21 -3.11 -4.49 -14.96
C GLY A 21 -4.60 -4.84 -14.99
N SER A 22 -5.04 -5.88 -14.27
CA SER A 22 -6.45 -6.29 -14.18
C SER A 22 -7.23 -5.41 -13.19
N LEU A 23 -7.29 -4.11 -13.45
CA LEU A 23 -7.75 -3.09 -12.48
C LEU A 23 -9.18 -3.34 -12.00
N SER A 24 -10.14 -3.69 -12.87
CA SER A 24 -11.53 -3.97 -12.44
C SER A 24 -11.62 -5.17 -11.51
N ARG A 25 -10.78 -6.20 -11.71
CA ARG A 25 -10.72 -7.36 -10.80
C ARG A 25 -10.07 -6.97 -9.48
N ALA A 26 -9.01 -6.17 -9.53
CA ALA A 26 -8.34 -5.65 -8.34
C ALA A 26 -9.32 -4.83 -7.46
N HIS A 27 -10.12 -3.92 -8.03
CA HIS A 27 -11.14 -3.18 -7.30
C HIS A 27 -12.18 -4.09 -6.62
N ARG A 28 -12.67 -5.12 -7.33
CA ARG A 28 -13.61 -6.09 -6.73
C ARG A 28 -12.99 -6.85 -5.55
N VAL A 29 -11.74 -7.28 -5.70
CA VAL A 29 -11.02 -7.97 -4.61
C VAL A 29 -10.80 -7.03 -3.44
N ALA A 30 -10.34 -5.80 -3.69
CA ALA A 30 -10.15 -4.76 -2.68
C ALA A 30 -11.42 -4.53 -1.85
N LYS A 31 -12.56 -4.28 -2.51
CA LYS A 31 -13.85 -4.09 -1.82
C LYS A 31 -14.26 -5.30 -0.98
N ARG A 32 -14.04 -6.51 -1.49
CA ARG A 32 -14.37 -7.75 -0.76
C ARG A 32 -13.53 -7.93 0.49
N ILE A 33 -12.25 -7.53 0.47
CA ILE A 33 -11.31 -7.81 1.56
C ILE A 33 -11.14 -6.66 2.54
N ALA A 34 -11.58 -5.44 2.19
CA ALA A 34 -11.49 -4.27 3.06
C ALA A 34 -12.06 -4.47 4.49
N PRO A 35 -13.21 -5.14 4.69
CA PRO A 35 -13.71 -5.40 6.05
C PRO A 35 -12.74 -6.22 6.91
N HIS A 36 -11.94 -7.10 6.28
CA HIS A 36 -10.89 -7.87 6.95
C HIS A 36 -9.65 -7.04 7.31
N PHE A 37 -9.65 -5.73 7.12
CA PHE A 37 -8.56 -4.83 7.50
C PHE A 37 -9.03 -3.68 8.39
N GLU A 38 -10.34 -3.39 8.44
CA GLU A 38 -10.93 -2.35 9.30
C GLU A 38 -10.89 -2.74 10.78
N GLU A 39 -10.99 -4.04 11.10
CA GLU A 39 -10.99 -4.56 12.48
C GLU A 39 -9.59 -4.69 13.11
N PHE A 40 -8.51 -4.43 12.37
CA PHE A 40 -7.15 -4.87 12.74
C PHE A 40 -6.22 -3.79 13.29
N GLY A 41 -6.76 -2.63 13.72
CA GLY A 41 -6.00 -1.48 14.22
C GLY A 41 -5.08 -1.73 15.43
N GLN A 42 -5.08 -2.93 16.04
CA GLN A 42 -4.25 -3.25 17.22
C GLN A 42 -3.52 -4.62 17.18
N SER A 43 -3.50 -5.34 16.04
CA SER A 43 -2.96 -6.72 16.00
C SER A 43 -1.65 -6.88 15.22
N ILE A 44 -1.04 -8.07 15.32
CA ILE A 44 0.14 -8.59 14.57
C ILE A 44 0.03 -8.48 13.03
N LEU A 45 -1.08 -7.99 12.50
CA LEU A 45 -1.38 -7.79 11.09
C LEU A 45 -1.12 -6.35 10.61
N LYS A 46 -0.48 -5.48 11.42
CA LYS A 46 -0.05 -4.13 10.99
C LYS A 46 0.69 -4.16 9.64
N SER A 47 1.52 -5.17 9.41
CA SER A 47 2.23 -5.35 8.14
C SER A 47 1.29 -5.64 6.96
N HIS A 48 0.28 -6.49 7.14
CA HIS A 48 -0.72 -6.73 6.10
C HIS A 48 -1.63 -5.52 5.87
N ARG A 49 -1.96 -4.77 6.93
CA ARG A 49 -2.73 -3.53 6.81
C ARG A 49 -1.97 -2.48 6.00
N CYS A 50 -0.72 -2.21 6.36
CA CYS A 50 0.16 -1.30 5.62
C CYS A 50 0.25 -1.68 4.14
N ARG A 51 0.51 -2.96 3.83
CA ARG A 51 0.56 -3.45 2.45
C ARG A 51 -0.79 -3.35 1.72
N PHE A 52 -1.90 -3.54 2.43
CA PHE A 52 -3.23 -3.36 1.86
C PHE A 52 -3.48 -1.89 1.50
N ASP A 53 -3.16 -0.95 2.39
CA ASP A 53 -3.29 0.49 2.13
C ASP A 53 -2.38 0.93 0.96
N VAL A 54 -1.15 0.41 0.87
CA VAL A 54 -0.26 0.62 -0.31
C VAL A 54 -0.86 0.03 -1.59
N ALA A 55 -1.49 -1.13 -1.54
CA ALA A 55 -2.13 -1.73 -2.70
C ALA A 55 -3.33 -0.91 -3.19
N LEU A 56 -4.13 -0.35 -2.26
CA LEU A 56 -5.20 0.58 -2.60
C LEU A 56 -4.63 1.87 -3.21
N ALA A 57 -3.56 2.43 -2.63
CA ALA A 57 -2.93 3.64 -3.15
C ALA A 57 -2.48 3.43 -4.60
N ARG A 58 -1.89 2.28 -4.91
CA ARG A 58 -1.51 1.91 -6.29
C ARG A 58 -2.72 1.84 -7.23
N LEU A 59 -3.87 1.35 -6.77
CA LEU A 59 -5.09 1.37 -7.57
C LEU A 59 -5.56 2.79 -7.83
N SER A 60 -5.55 3.65 -6.82
CA SER A 60 -5.93 5.05 -6.95
C SER A 60 -4.99 5.82 -7.90
N ILE A 61 -3.67 5.54 -7.87
CA ILE A 61 -2.69 6.06 -8.85
C ILE A 61 -3.08 5.63 -10.28
N HIS A 62 -3.42 4.35 -10.49
CA HIS A 62 -3.86 3.88 -11.81
C HIS A 62 -5.16 4.54 -12.28
N SER A 63 -6.05 4.87 -11.35
CA SER A 63 -7.30 5.59 -11.62
C SER A 63 -7.15 7.12 -11.65
N GLN A 64 -5.92 7.63 -11.56
CA GLN A 64 -5.60 9.07 -11.50
C GLN A 64 -6.27 9.82 -10.34
N ASN A 65 -6.62 9.10 -9.27
CA ASN A 65 -7.15 9.68 -8.04
C ASN A 65 -5.99 9.96 -7.07
N TRP A 66 -5.29 11.07 -7.30
CA TRP A 66 -4.05 11.41 -6.58
C TRP A 66 -4.28 11.68 -5.10
N ASP A 67 -5.39 12.36 -4.75
CA ASP A 67 -5.73 12.68 -3.37
C ASP A 67 -6.00 11.42 -2.55
N GLU A 68 -6.76 10.49 -3.11
CA GLU A 68 -7.02 9.21 -2.46
C GLU A 68 -5.74 8.37 -2.33
N ALA A 69 -4.91 8.35 -3.38
CA ALA A 69 -3.62 7.67 -3.33
C ALA A 69 -2.74 8.23 -2.21
N ASN A 70 -2.63 9.56 -2.10
CA ASN A 70 -1.85 10.21 -1.05
C ASN A 70 -2.41 9.90 0.34
N ALA A 71 -3.72 10.02 0.54
CA ALA A 71 -4.36 9.73 1.82
C ALA A 71 -4.15 8.28 2.27
N LEU A 72 -4.13 7.33 1.33
CA LEU A 72 -3.84 5.92 1.60
C LEU A 72 -2.36 5.70 1.94
N LEU A 73 -1.44 6.40 1.29
CA LEU A 73 -0.01 6.32 1.61
C LEU A 73 0.29 6.91 2.99
N THR A 74 -0.32 8.03 3.37
CA THR A 74 -0.18 8.60 4.72
C THR A 74 -0.65 7.62 5.81
N LYS A 75 -1.73 6.88 5.57
CA LYS A 75 -2.19 5.83 6.50
C LYS A 75 -1.22 4.65 6.56
N ALA A 76 -0.68 4.24 5.42
CA ALA A 76 0.29 3.15 5.35
C ALA A 76 1.61 3.53 6.06
N GLU A 77 2.06 4.76 5.91
CA GLU A 77 3.22 5.36 6.58
C GLU A 77 3.05 5.32 8.10
N ALA A 78 1.96 5.88 8.61
CA ALA A 78 1.65 5.84 10.04
C ALA A 78 1.62 4.39 10.58
N THR A 79 1.12 3.44 9.79
CA THR A 79 1.09 2.02 10.17
C THR A 79 2.51 1.41 10.19
N ALA A 80 3.36 1.75 9.23
CA ALA A 80 4.75 1.30 9.16
C ALA A 80 5.58 1.86 10.34
N ASP A 81 5.37 3.14 10.67
CA ASP A 81 6.03 3.78 11.82
C ASP A 81 5.61 3.19 13.16
N LEU A 82 4.30 2.95 13.35
CA LEU A 82 3.78 2.25 14.53
C LEU A 82 4.21 0.79 14.61
N ALA A 83 4.68 0.19 13.51
CA ALA A 83 5.25 -1.15 13.48
C ALA A 83 6.77 -1.15 13.73
N GLN A 84 7.44 0.02 13.62
CA GLN A 84 8.90 0.15 13.66
C GLN A 84 9.59 -0.82 12.69
N ASP A 85 9.02 -0.96 11.49
CA ASP A 85 9.45 -1.92 10.48
C ASP A 85 9.99 -1.16 9.27
N ASP A 86 11.32 -1.13 9.14
CA ASP A 86 12.01 -0.42 8.05
C ASP A 86 11.69 -1.02 6.67
N GLY A 87 11.38 -2.32 6.62
CA GLY A 87 10.89 -2.96 5.39
C GLY A 87 9.55 -2.41 4.93
N LEU A 88 8.61 -2.18 5.87
CA LEU A 88 7.33 -1.53 5.54
C LEU A 88 7.52 -0.06 5.17
N ARG A 89 8.39 0.66 5.88
CA ARG A 89 8.71 2.05 5.55
C ARG A 89 9.30 2.17 4.14
N ALA A 90 10.21 1.27 3.75
CA ALA A 90 10.76 1.21 2.40
C ALA A 90 9.66 0.94 1.36
N VAL A 91 8.73 0.02 1.64
CA VAL A 91 7.59 -0.28 0.76
C VAL A 91 6.70 0.96 0.54
N VAL A 92 6.43 1.72 1.61
CA VAL A 92 5.65 2.97 1.53
C VAL A 92 6.41 4.03 0.74
N ALA A 93 7.70 4.23 1.00
CA ALA A 93 8.54 5.18 0.27
C ALA A 93 8.57 4.86 -1.24
N PHE A 94 8.74 3.59 -1.63
CA PHE A 94 8.63 3.18 -3.04
C PHE A 94 7.26 3.45 -3.65
N ALA A 95 6.19 3.46 -2.86
CA ALA A 95 4.86 3.80 -3.34
C ALA A 95 4.69 5.31 -3.53
N TYR A 96 5.25 6.15 -2.64
CA TYR A 96 5.33 7.60 -2.86
C TYR A 96 6.14 7.95 -4.11
N VAL A 97 7.24 7.25 -4.39
CA VAL A 97 7.98 7.42 -5.67
C VAL A 97 7.04 7.26 -6.87
N LYS A 98 6.14 6.27 -6.85
CA LYS A 98 5.20 6.05 -7.96
C LYS A 98 4.14 7.15 -8.04
N LEU A 99 3.64 7.62 -6.90
CA LEU A 99 2.71 8.74 -6.84
C LEU A 99 3.34 10.00 -7.44
N TYR A 100 4.49 10.42 -6.91
CA TYR A 100 5.17 11.64 -7.34
C TYR A 100 5.62 11.59 -8.80
N ARG A 101 6.05 10.43 -9.29
CA ARG A 101 6.30 10.26 -10.73
C ARG A 101 5.04 10.38 -11.58
N ALA A 102 3.88 9.96 -11.07
CA ALA A 102 2.61 10.08 -11.78
C ALA A 102 2.06 11.52 -11.77
N THR A 103 2.33 12.30 -10.72
CA THR A 103 1.93 13.71 -10.61
C THR A 103 2.92 14.68 -11.27
N GLY A 104 4.14 14.24 -11.56
CA GLY A 104 5.18 15.06 -12.18
C GLY A 104 6.18 15.67 -11.19
N ASP A 105 6.06 15.38 -9.91
CA ASP A 105 6.90 15.89 -8.82
C ASP A 105 8.23 15.12 -8.73
N GLY A 106 9.11 15.33 -9.72
CA GLY A 106 10.37 14.60 -9.85
C GLY A 106 11.32 14.73 -8.66
N ASP A 107 11.28 15.86 -7.94
CA ASP A 107 12.15 16.11 -6.78
C ASP A 107 11.72 15.26 -5.58
N LEU A 108 10.43 15.28 -5.25
CA LEU A 108 9.86 14.44 -4.20
C LEU A 108 10.01 12.95 -4.53
N ALA A 109 9.88 12.57 -5.80
CA ALA A 109 10.15 11.19 -6.23
C ALA A 109 11.61 10.77 -5.97
N ARG A 110 12.58 11.67 -6.16
CA ARG A 110 14.00 11.38 -5.90
C ARG A 110 14.30 11.29 -4.41
N GLU A 111 13.72 12.18 -3.61
CA GLU A 111 13.83 12.16 -2.15
C GLU A 111 13.31 10.84 -1.57
N GLN A 112 12.10 10.44 -1.97
CA GLN A 112 11.49 9.18 -1.52
C GLN A 112 12.29 7.94 -1.98
N LEU A 113 12.91 8.01 -3.16
CA LEU A 113 13.79 6.93 -3.62
C LEU A 113 15.07 6.84 -2.77
N ALA A 114 15.63 7.96 -2.33
CA ALA A 114 16.78 7.97 -1.44
C ALA A 114 16.43 7.34 -0.09
N ILE A 115 15.30 7.72 0.51
CA ILE A 115 14.77 7.14 1.76
C ILE A 115 14.57 5.63 1.60
N ALA A 116 13.90 5.21 0.52
CA ALA A 116 13.64 3.78 0.28
C ALA A 116 14.92 2.95 0.16
N ARG A 117 15.97 3.51 -0.46
CA ARG A 117 17.27 2.84 -0.58
C ARG A 117 17.96 2.71 0.76
N ASP A 118 18.03 3.80 1.51
CA ASP A 118 18.66 3.86 2.84
C ASP A 118 18.08 2.79 3.78
N LEU A 119 16.75 2.64 3.78
CA LEU A 119 16.05 1.63 4.59
C LEU A 119 16.24 0.17 4.13
N THR A 120 16.80 -0.07 2.94
CA THR A 120 17.00 -1.42 2.37
C THR A 120 18.45 -1.91 2.38
N HIS A 121 19.40 -1.03 2.74
CA HIS A 121 20.82 -1.34 2.87
C HIS A 121 21.17 -1.73 4.31
#